data_AF-A0A5J4QRH3-F1
#
_entry.id   AF-A0A5J4QRH3-F1
#
_cell.length_a   1.000
_cell.length_b   1.000
_cell.length_c   1.000
_cell.angle_alpha   90.00
_cell.angle_beta   90.00
_cell.angle_gamma   90.00
#
_symmetry.space_group_name_H-M   'P 1'
#
loop_
_entity.id
_entity.type
_entity.pdbx_description
1 polymer ?
#
loop_
_entity_poly.entity_id
_entity_poly.type
_entity_poly.pdbx_seq_one_letter_code
_entity_poly.pdbx_strand_id
1 'polypeptide(L)' 'MTFPHDLKYTGEHEWIRLEGDVAYVGITDYAQTQ' A
#
# COMPACT_ATOMS: atom_id res chain seq x y z
N MET A 1 -2.97 10.13 -10.45
CA MET A 1 -2.70 9.23 -9.32
C MET A 1 -1.24 9.38 -8.95
N THR A 2 -0.94 9.98 -7.81
CA THR A 2 0.41 10.07 -7.25
C THR A 2 0.64 8.82 -6.40
N PHE A 3 1.56 7.96 -6.81
CA PHE A 3 1.96 6.80 -6.02
C PHE A 3 3.09 7.22 -5.08
N PRO A 4 2.92 7.11 -3.75
CA PRO A 4 3.99 7.36 -2.80
C PRO A 4 5.16 6.39 -3.07
N HIS A 5 6.38 6.93 -3.15
CA HIS A 5 7.59 6.14 -3.46
C HIS A 5 8.01 5.20 -2.32
N ASP A 6 7.45 5.40 -1.13
CA ASP A 6 7.65 4.65 0.10
C ASP A 6 6.69 3.45 0.25
N LEU A 7 5.81 3.21 -0.73
CA LEU A 7 4.88 2.08 -0.74
C LEU A 7 5.34 0.94 -1.64
N LYS A 8 5.28 -0.27 -1.10
CA LYS A 8 5.36 -1.52 -1.86
C LYS A 8 3.96 -2.05 -2.10
N TYR A 9 3.69 -2.58 -3.28
CA TYR A 9 2.35 -3.06 -3.67
C TYR A 9 2.34 -4.57 -3.92
N THR A 10 1.22 -5.22 -3.61
CA THR A 10 0.98 -6.64 -3.92
C THR A 10 0.09 -6.78 -5.16
N GLY A 11 0.07 -7.97 -5.76
CA GLY A 11 -0.89 -8.30 -6.83
C GLY A 11 -2.34 -8.38 -6.34
N GLU A 12 -2.56 -8.38 -5.02
CA GLU A 12 -3.88 -8.46 -4.37
C GLU A 12 -4.42 -7.07 -3.98
N HIS A 13 -3.92 -6.02 -4.63
CA HIS A 13 -4.37 -4.64 -4.42
C HIS A 13 -4.16 -4.11 -3.00
N GLU A 14 -3.09 -4.56 -2.34
CA GLU A 14 -2.66 -4.06 -1.04
C GLU A 14 -1.38 -3.22 -1.18
N TRP A 15 -1.11 -2.40 -0.17
CA TRP A 15 0.13 -1.67 -0.03
C TRP A 15 0.77 -1.93 1.34
N ILE A 16 2.10 -1.82 1.36
CA ILE A 16 2.94 -1.98 2.55
C ILE A 16 3.84 -0.74 2.66
N ARG A 17 3.81 -0.06 3.82
CA ARG A 17 4.74 1.00 4.19
C ARG A 17 5.63 0.52 5.33
N LEU A 18 6.95 0.69 5.19
CA LEU A 18 7.91 0.32 6.22
C LEU A 18 8.41 1.56 6.97
N GLU A 19 8.34 1.53 8.29
CA GLU A 19 8.93 2.53 9.18
C GLU A 19 9.78 1.81 10.24
N GLY A 20 11.09 1.72 10.00
CA GLY A 20 12.00 0.93 10.85
C GLY A 20 11.60 -0.55 10.86
N ASP A 21 11.29 -1.07 12.05
CA ASP A 21 10.85 -2.45 12.26
C ASP A 21 9.32 -2.61 12.21
N VAL A 22 8.57 -1.54 11.91
CA VAL A 22 7.11 -1.56 11.84
C VAL A 22 6.66 -1.54 10.38
N ALA A 23 5.71 -2.42 10.05
CA ALA A 23 5.05 -2.45 8.74
C ALA A 23 3.58 -2.03 8.90
N TYR A 24 3.15 -1.06 8.09
CA TYR A 24 1.76 -0.70 7.91
C TYR A 24 1.23 -1.38 6.65
N VAL A 25 0.07 -2.02 6.75
CA VAL A 25 -0.58 -2.71 5.63
C VAL A 25 -1.97 -2.10 5.44
N GLY A 26 -2.34 -1.85 4.18
CA GLY A 26 -3.66 -1.36 3.83
C GLY A 26 -4.06 -1.76 2.41
N ILE A 27 -5.32 -1.49 2.07
CA ILE A 27 -5.84 -1.71 0.71
C ILE A 27 -5.59 -0.49 -0.16
N THR A 28 -5.41 -0.72 -1.46
CA THR A 28 -5.27 0.36 -2.45
C THR A 28 -6.58 1.11 -2.65
N ASP A 29 -6.47 2.33 -3.19
CA ASP A 29 -7.60 3.15 -3.59
C ASP A 29 -8.55 2.42 -4.57
N TYR A 30 -7.99 1.61 -5.47
CA TYR A 30 -8.78 0.78 -6.37
C TYR A 30 -9.65 -0.23 -5.59
N ALA A 31 -9.05 -0.95 -4.64
CA ALA A 31 -9.74 -1.98 -3.86
C ALA A 31 -10.86 -1.42 -2.96
N GLN A 32 -10.74 -0.18 -2.45
CA GLN A 32 -11.81 0.42 -1.64
C GLN A 32 -13.02 0.88 -2.46
N THR A 33 -12.86 1.06 -3.77
CA THR A 33 -13.95 1.53 -4.67
C THR A 33 -14.69 0.39 -5.37
N GLN A 34 -14.25 -0.86 -5.19
CA GLN A 34 -14.87 -2.08 -5.71
C GLN A 34 -15.89 -2.67 -4.75
#